data_AF-A0A3D5NTF4-F1
#
_entry.id   AF-A0A3D5NTF4-F1
#
_cell.length_a   1.000
_cell.length_b   1.000
_cell.length_c   1.000
_cell.angle_alpha   90.00
_cell.angle_beta   90.00
_cell.angle_gamma   90.00
#
_symmetry.space_group_name_H-M   'P 1'
#
loop_
_entity.id
_entity.type
_entity.pdbx_description
1 polymer ?
#
loop_
_entity_poly.entity_id
_entity_poly.type
_entity_poly.pdbx_seq_one_letter_code
_entity_poly.pdbx_strand_id
1 'polypeptide(L)' 'METISVREFVTLTGIKEGQVRDLTFARGFPCIRIGKRVHIYKDKALKWLEDHEGKTVHIKRTTFR' A
#
# COMPACT_ATOMS: atom_id res chain seq x y z
N MET A 1 14.32 2.88 9.16
CA MET A 1 13.22 2.61 8.23
C MET A 1 12.23 1.71 8.94
N GLU A 2 11.07 2.25 9.31
CA GLU A 2 10.03 1.51 10.03
C GLU A 2 9.08 0.84 9.03
N THR A 3 8.81 -0.44 9.24
CA THR A 3 7.80 -1.17 8.47
C THR A 3 6.58 -1.41 9.34
N ILE A 4 5.41 -1.06 8.82
CA ILE A 4 4.14 -1.16 9.54
C ILE A 4 3.20 -2.12 8.83
N SER A 5 2.24 -2.66 9.58
CA SER A 5 1.20 -3.52 9.00
C SER A 5 0.18 -2.70 8.22
N VAL A 6 -0.62 -3.39 7.40
CA VAL A 6 -1.76 -2.77 6.69
C VAL A 6 -2.70 -2.07 7.68
N ARG A 7 -2.99 -2.67 8.84
CA ARG A 7 -3.88 -2.09 9.85
C ARG A 7 -3.34 -0.79 10.44
N GLU A 8 -2.05 -0.77 10.77
CA GLU A 8 -1.39 0.44 11.27
C GLU A 8 -1.43 1.55 10.20
N PHE A 9 -1.19 1.19 8.93
CA PHE A 9 -1.25 2.15 7.83
C PHE A 9 -2.66 2.72 7.60
N VAL A 10 -3.70 1.89 7.77
CA VAL A 10 -5.10 2.32 7.73
C VAL A 10 -5.40 3.33 8.83
N THR A 11 -4.96 3.07 10.07
CA THR A 11 -5.15 4.00 11.19
C THR A 11 -4.41 5.32 10.98
N LEU A 12 -3.20 5.28 10.39
CA LEU A 12 -2.39 6.47 10.14
C LEU A 12 -2.93 7.35 9.01
N THR A 13 -3.40 6.74 7.92
CA THR A 13 -3.82 7.46 6.71
C THR A 13 -5.32 7.71 6.63
N GLY A 14 -6.13 7.00 7.42
CA GLY A 14 -7.59 7.01 7.31
C GLY A 14 -8.13 6.29 6.07
N ILE A 15 -7.27 5.70 5.23
CA ILE A 15 -7.67 4.99 4.02
C ILE A 15 -8.26 3.63 4.41
N LYS A 16 -9.38 3.22 3.79
CA LYS A 16 -10.02 1.95 4.08
C LYS A 16 -9.08 0.77 3.81
N GLU A 17 -9.15 -0.27 4.66
CA GLU A 17 -8.28 -1.45 4.55
C GLU A 17 -8.32 -2.10 3.16
N GLY A 18 -9.49 -2.17 2.52
CA GLY A 18 -9.62 -2.67 1.15
C GLY A 18 -8.79 -1.87 0.14
N GLN A 19 -8.85 -0.53 0.22
CA GLN A 19 -8.08 0.35 -0.66
C GLN A 19 -6.57 0.25 -0.38
N VAL A 20 -6.17 0.17 0.90
CA VAL A 20 -4.75 -0.05 1.24
C VAL A 20 -4.27 -1.39 0.70
N ARG A 21 -5.07 -2.46 0.81
CA ARG A 21 -4.73 -3.75 0.20
C ARG A 21 -4.58 -3.63 -1.31
N ASP A 22 -5.49 -2.94 -1.98
CA ASP A 22 -5.39 -2.67 -3.42
C ASP A 22 -4.12 -1.89 -3.77
N LEU A 23 -3.76 -0.87 -2.99
CA LEU A 23 -2.51 -0.12 -3.16
C LEU A 23 -1.27 -1.01 -3.07
N THR A 24 -1.29 -2.07 -2.26
CA THR A 24 -0.17 -3.03 -2.21
C THR A 24 0.02 -3.83 -3.50
N PHE A 25 -0.95 -3.81 -4.43
CA PHE A 25 -0.82 -4.38 -5.78
C PHE A 25 -0.48 -3.30 -6.82
N ALA A 26 -0.51 -2.02 -6.46
CA ALA A 26 -0.13 -0.95 -7.37
C ALA A 26 1.37 -1.03 -7.70
N ARG A 27 1.70 -0.77 -8.96
CA ARG A 27 3.08 -0.84 -9.43
C ARG A 27 3.90 0.25 -8.72
N GLY A 28 4.98 -0.18 -8.06
CA GLY A 28 5.90 0.74 -7.37
C GLY A 28 5.45 1.17 -5.96
N PHE A 29 4.34 0.64 -5.44
CA PHE A 29 3.96 0.90 -4.05
C PHE A 29 4.99 0.28 -3.10
N PRO A 30 5.55 1.05 -2.15
CA PRO A 30 6.66 0.62 -1.31
C PRO A 30 6.15 -0.28 -0.17
N CYS A 31 5.95 -1.55 -0.51
CA CYS A 31 5.61 -2.62 0.41
C CYS A 31 6.46 -3.86 0.11
N ILE A 32 6.57 -4.73 1.11
CA ILE A 32 7.16 -6.06 0.98
C ILE A 32 6.13 -7.09 1.42
N ARG A 33 6.03 -8.18 0.65
CA ARG A 33 5.17 -9.32 0.97
C ARG A 33 6.04 -10.44 1.51
N ILE A 34 5.73 -10.88 2.72
CA ILE A 34 6.41 -12.00 3.39
C ILE A 34 5.35 -13.07 3.64
N GLY A 35 5.31 -14.06 2.75
CA GLY A 35 4.26 -15.08 2.73
C GLY A 35 2.87 -14.45 2.56
N LYS A 36 1.97 -14.67 3.53
CA LYS A 36 0.61 -14.11 3.55
C LYS A 36 0.52 -12.70 4.14
N ARG A 37 1.63 -12.16 4.68
CA ARG A 37 1.65 -10.86 5.37
C ARG A 37 2.24 -9.78 4.48
N VAL A 38 1.71 -8.57 4.59
CA VAL A 38 2.20 -7.39 3.88
C VAL A 38 2.72 -6.38 4.89
N HIS A 39 3.95 -5.93 4.66
CA HIS A 39 4.61 -4.89 5.43
C HIS A 39 4.83 -3.66 4.55
N ILE A 40 4.44 -2.49 5.04
CA ILE A 40 4.48 -1.24 4.29
C ILE A 40 5.62 -0.39 4.85
N TYR A 41 6.49 0.14 3.98
CA TYR A 41 7.54 1.06 4.40
C TYR A 41 6.92 2.44 4.64
N LYS A 42 6.71 2.81 5.90
CA LYS A 42 5.92 3.98 6.30
C LYS A 42 6.32 5.27 5.56
N ASP A 43 7.57 5.71 5.71
CA ASP A 43 8.06 6.96 5.12
C ASP A 43 7.96 6.97 3.58
N LYS A 44 8.30 5.84 2.95
CA LYS A 44 8.24 5.72 1.49
C LYS A 44 6.81 5.70 0.98
N ALA A 45 5.91 5.03 1.70
CA ALA A 45 4.50 4.92 1.31
C ALA A 45 3.78 6.25 1.43
N LEU A 46 4.05 7.02 2.48
CA LEU A 46 3.52 8.38 2.60
C LEU A 46 4.01 9.28 1.46
N LYS A 47 5.32 9.28 1.18
CA LYS A 47 5.87 10.02 0.04
C LYS A 47 5.28 9.60 -1.31
N TRP A 48 5.03 8.30 -1.48
CA TRP A 48 4.40 7.78 -2.69
C TRP A 48 2.96 8.28 -2.84
N LEU A 49 2.20 8.34 -1.72
CA LEU A 49 0.86 8.90 -1.71
C LEU A 49 0.85 10.38 -2.08
N GLU A 50 1.78 11.17 -1.53
CA GLU A 50 1.93 12.60 -1.89
C GLU A 50 2.21 12.78 -3.38
N ASP A 51 3.08 11.96 -3.97
CA ASP A 51 3.38 12.02 -5.41
C ASP A 51 2.19 11.62 -6.29
N HIS A 52 1.30 10.76 -5.77
CA HIS A 52 0.14 10.24 -6.49
C HIS A 52 -1.18 10.92 -6.09
N GLU A 53 -1.13 11.98 -5.29
CA GLU A 53 -2.31 12.74 -4.91
C GLU A 53 -3.00 13.30 -6.17
N GLY A 54 -4.31 13.08 -6.29
CA GLY A 54 -5.10 13.48 -7.46
C GLY A 54 -4.87 12.65 -8.73
N LYS A 55 -4.02 11.62 -8.71
CA LYS A 55 -3.80 10.72 -9.85
C LYS A 55 -4.61 9.43 -9.71
N THR A 56 -5.25 9.01 -10.79
CA THR A 56 -5.94 7.70 -10.85
C THR A 56 -4.90 6.60 -11.00
N VAL A 57 -4.79 5.74 -9.99
CA VAL A 57 -3.88 4.58 -10.02
C VAL A 57 -4.63 3.35 -10.54
N HIS A 58 -4.20 2.82 -11.68
CA HIS A 58 -4.77 1.59 -12.22
C HIS A 58 -4.15 0.35 -11.56
N ILE A 59 -4.97 -0.36 -10.77
CA ILE A 59 -4.53 -1.53 -10.01
C ILE A 59 -4.93 -2.79 -10.78
N LYS A 60 -3.93 -3.51 -11.30
CA LYS A 60 -4.16 -4.82 -11.93
C LYS A 60 -4.10 -5.88 -10.85
N ARG A 61 -5.27 -6.36 -10.39
CA ARG A 61 -5.34 -7.57 -9.56
C ARG A 61 -5.00 -8.76 -10.46
N THR A 62 -3.76 -9.24 -10.42
CA THR A 62 -3.44 -10.56 -10.96
C THR A 62 -4.00 -11.59 -9.98
N THR A 63 -5.22 -12.06 -10.26
CA THR A 63 -5.69 -13.33 -9.71
C THR A 63 -4.80 -14.40 -10.32
N PHE A 64 -3.85 -14.94 -9.56
CA PHE A 64 -3.23 -16.21 -9.90
C PHE A 64 -4.36 -17.24 -9.83
N ARG A 65 -4.88 -17.62 -11.01
CA ARG A 65 -5.84 -18.69 -11.21
C ARG A 65 -5.08 -19.98 -11.43
#